data_AF-A0A2N1V1S1-F1
#
_entry.id   AF-A0A2N1V1S1-F1
#
_cell.length_a   1.000
_cell.length_b   1.000
_cell.length_c   1.000
_cell.angle_alpha   90.00
_cell.angle_beta   90.00
_cell.angle_gamma   90.00
#
_symmetry.space_group_name_H-M   'P 1'
#
loop_
_entity.id
_entity.type
_entity.pdbx_description
1 polymer ?
#
loop_
_entity_poly.entity_id
_entity_poly.type
_entity_poly.pdbx_seq_one_letter_code
_entity_poly.pdbx_strand_id
1 'polypeptide(L)'
;MFSKFFKKSAKPSSEPGSKPGSDAPFPFFESKQELAGLEATTRKRELEARQQELELLAQQTDLSPEQTAELQLIQAEIAELLQVGSTRDVPKPNTKDVTDWIQAEETQANILLIEDDPDVYALLSYLLSYHRFEVTHLNSGLAARDWILSHLPVDLISLDIMLPNLDGLELIATIRRQPGWEQVPIMMLTSKSDDATIQRALQLGANGYLVKPFQPEEYLTRVKHLLKAD
;
A
#
# COMPACT_ATOMS: atom_id res chain seq x y z
N MET A 1 -11.34 -18.86 57.62
CA MET A 1 -12.19 -19.62 56.68
C MET A 1 -13.20 -18.67 56.05
N PHE A 2 -13.25 -18.68 54.72
CA PHE A 2 -14.37 -18.31 53.85
C PHE A 2 -14.98 -16.89 53.85
N SER A 3 -14.58 -16.12 52.82
CA SER A 3 -15.41 -15.77 51.63
C SER A 3 -16.65 -14.86 51.75
N LYS A 4 -16.52 -13.71 51.05
CA LYS A 4 -17.37 -13.14 49.96
C LYS A 4 -18.33 -11.96 50.23
N PHE A 5 -17.99 -10.86 49.53
CA PHE A 5 -18.77 -10.07 48.53
C PHE A 5 -19.46 -8.71 48.85
N PHE A 6 -18.92 -7.68 48.18
CA PHE A 6 -19.53 -6.55 47.42
C PHE A 6 -20.31 -5.39 48.10
N LYS A 7 -19.81 -4.14 47.98
CA LYS A 7 -20.27 -3.10 47.01
C LYS A 7 -19.63 -1.69 47.18
N LYS A 8 -19.42 -1.05 46.02
CA LYS A 8 -19.57 0.38 45.63
C LYS A 8 -18.50 1.47 45.90
N SER A 9 -18.03 2.00 44.75
CA SER A 9 -17.99 3.43 44.32
C SER A 9 -16.86 4.37 44.77
N ALA A 10 -16.04 4.82 43.81
CA ALA A 10 -16.13 6.17 43.23
C ALA A 10 -15.24 6.30 41.96
N LYS A 11 -15.78 6.87 40.88
CA LYS A 11 -15.06 7.39 39.69
C LYS A 11 -14.70 8.86 39.93
N PRO A 12 -13.60 9.38 39.38
CA PRO A 12 -13.53 10.75 38.91
C PRO A 12 -13.64 10.81 37.38
N SER A 13 -14.34 11.86 36.95
CA SER A 13 -14.59 12.32 35.59
C SER A 13 -13.38 13.03 34.97
N SER A 14 -13.16 12.83 33.66
CA SER A 14 -12.43 13.79 32.81
C SER A 14 -13.11 13.87 31.45
N GLU A 15 -13.48 15.08 31.06
CA GLU A 15 -14.10 15.46 29.79
C GLU A 15 -13.19 15.16 28.57
N PRO A 16 -13.75 14.98 27.35
CA PRO A 16 -12.97 14.79 26.14
C PRO A 16 -12.46 16.13 25.60
N GLY A 17 -11.16 16.39 25.75
CA GLY A 17 -10.47 17.55 25.19
C GLY A 17 -9.99 17.33 23.76
N SER A 18 -10.51 18.15 22.84
CA SER A 18 -9.90 18.67 21.59
C SER A 18 -9.12 17.72 20.66
N LYS A 19 -9.65 17.52 19.44
CA LYS A 19 -8.94 16.95 18.28
C LYS A 19 -7.63 17.74 18.01
N PRO A 20 -6.49 17.08 17.76
CA PRO A 20 -5.29 17.77 17.28
C PRO A 20 -5.51 18.26 15.83
N GLY A 21 -5.07 19.50 15.58
CA GLY A 21 -5.22 20.20 14.31
C GLY A 21 -4.42 19.61 13.16
N SER A 22 -4.81 20.03 11.96
CA SER A 22 -4.45 19.56 10.62
C SER A 22 -2.99 19.79 10.16
N ASP A 23 -2.01 19.83 11.07
CA ASP A 23 -0.60 20.17 10.75
C ASP A 23 0.45 19.18 11.29
N ALA A 24 0.08 17.94 11.63
CA ALA A 24 1.05 16.93 12.08
C ALA A 24 1.81 16.29 10.87
N PRO A 25 3.16 16.32 10.83
CA PRO A 25 3.92 15.68 9.76
C PRO A 25 3.96 14.16 9.96
N PHE A 26 3.76 13.42 8.87
CA PHE A 26 4.06 11.98 8.65
C PHE A 26 4.04 11.06 9.90
N PRO A 27 2.94 10.33 10.16
CA PRO A 27 2.69 9.68 11.45
C PRO A 27 3.47 8.38 11.72
N PHE A 28 4.45 8.02 10.89
CA PHE A 28 5.22 6.77 11.04
C PHE A 28 6.71 6.97 11.31
N PHE A 29 7.21 8.19 11.22
CA PHE A 29 8.62 8.49 11.45
C PHE A 29 8.76 9.78 12.25
N GLU A 30 9.43 9.72 13.40
CA GLU A 30 9.68 10.86 14.28
C GLU A 30 10.57 11.92 13.60
N SER A 31 11.29 11.56 12.52
CA SER A 31 12.10 12.50 11.74
C SER A 31 12.38 12.07 10.29
N LYS A 32 12.78 13.03 9.43
CA LYS A 32 13.25 12.77 8.04
C LYS A 32 14.44 11.80 7.95
N GLN A 33 15.19 11.61 9.04
CA GLN A 33 16.32 10.67 9.08
C GLN A 33 15.86 9.22 9.10
N GLU A 34 14.68 8.92 9.64
CA GLU A 34 14.17 7.54 9.69
C GLU A 34 13.62 7.10 8.33
N LEU A 35 13.00 8.01 7.58
CA LEU A 35 12.58 7.77 6.19
C LEU A 35 13.80 7.46 5.29
N ALA A 36 14.88 8.26 5.45
CA ALA A 36 16.13 8.03 4.75
C ALA A 36 16.77 6.66 5.11
N GLY A 37 16.55 6.17 6.33
CA GLY A 37 17.01 4.85 6.77
C GLY A 37 16.26 3.69 6.09
N LEU A 38 14.97 3.84 5.82
CA LEU A 38 14.17 2.84 5.10
C LEU A 38 14.54 2.81 3.60
N GLU A 39 14.66 3.98 2.98
CA GLU A 39 15.12 4.12 1.59
C GLU A 39 16.54 3.55 1.41
N ALA A 40 17.44 3.84 2.36
CA ALA A 40 18.78 3.25 2.42
C ALA A 40 18.75 1.72 2.56
N THR A 41 17.77 1.16 3.29
CA THR A 41 17.63 -0.29 3.48
C THR A 41 17.16 -1.00 2.20
N THR A 42 16.20 -0.42 1.48
CA THR A 42 15.73 -0.95 0.20
C THR A 42 16.82 -0.85 -0.86
N ARG A 43 17.45 0.34 -0.98
CA ARG A 43 18.57 0.57 -1.91
C ARG A 43 19.74 -0.38 -1.64
N LYS A 44 20.07 -0.62 -0.36
CA LYS A 44 21.12 -1.58 0.02
C LYS A 44 20.81 -2.99 -0.46
N ARG A 45 19.56 -3.47 -0.34
CA ARG A 45 19.18 -4.82 -0.80
C ARG A 45 19.30 -4.98 -2.31
N GLU A 46 18.90 -3.95 -3.07
CA GLU A 46 19.04 -3.95 -4.54
C GLU A 46 20.51 -4.01 -4.95
N LEU A 47 21.36 -3.21 -4.29
CA LEU A 47 22.80 -3.18 -4.54
C LEU A 47 23.47 -4.51 -4.16
N GLU A 48 23.11 -5.11 -3.03
CA GLU A 48 23.62 -6.43 -2.59
C GLU A 48 23.24 -7.54 -3.57
N ALA A 49 22.01 -7.52 -4.10
CA ALA A 49 21.56 -8.49 -5.10
C ALA A 49 22.36 -8.35 -6.42
N ARG A 50 22.59 -7.12 -6.88
CA ARG A 50 23.38 -6.85 -8.09
C ARG A 50 24.86 -7.18 -7.90
N GLN A 51 25.42 -6.91 -6.73
CA GLN A 51 26.79 -7.33 -6.37
C GLN A 51 26.94 -8.85 -6.48
N GLN A 52 26.01 -9.61 -5.90
CA GLN A 52 26.05 -11.07 -5.90
C GLN A 52 25.97 -11.67 -7.31
N GLU A 53 25.18 -11.05 -8.20
CA GLU A 53 25.10 -11.44 -9.61
C GLU A 53 26.44 -11.25 -10.34
N LEU A 54 27.08 -10.09 -10.17
CA LEU A 54 28.38 -9.78 -10.77
C LEU A 54 29.51 -10.66 -10.20
N GLU A 55 29.46 -10.99 -8.91
CA GLU A 55 30.42 -11.92 -8.28
C GLU A 55 30.25 -13.36 -8.76
N LEU A 56 29.01 -13.80 -9.02
CA LEU A 56 28.75 -15.10 -9.63
C LEU A 56 29.26 -15.15 -11.08
N LEU A 57 29.08 -14.07 -11.83
CA LEU A 57 29.59 -13.96 -13.20
C LEU A 57 31.12 -14.00 -13.23
N ALA A 58 31.78 -13.32 -12.29
CA ALA A 58 33.24 -13.31 -12.15
C ALA A 58 33.84 -14.71 -11.85
N GLN A 59 33.05 -15.63 -11.28
CA GLN A 59 33.47 -17.02 -11.06
C GLN A 59 33.44 -17.87 -12.34
N GLN A 60 32.70 -17.42 -13.36
CA GLN A 60 32.49 -18.16 -14.60
C GLN A 60 33.31 -17.58 -15.76
N THR A 61 33.46 -16.25 -15.81
CA THR A 61 34.17 -15.54 -16.87
C THR A 61 34.88 -14.30 -16.31
N ASP A 62 35.88 -13.80 -17.03
CA ASP A 62 36.42 -12.48 -16.73
C ASP A 62 35.35 -11.41 -16.93
N LEU A 63 35.22 -10.49 -15.97
CA LEU A 63 34.32 -9.36 -16.06
C LEU A 63 34.84 -8.35 -17.09
N SER A 64 33.93 -7.71 -17.82
CA SER A 64 34.27 -6.58 -18.68
C SER A 64 34.74 -5.37 -17.86
N PRO A 65 35.47 -4.41 -18.46
CA PRO A 65 35.87 -3.18 -17.77
C PRO A 65 34.68 -2.38 -17.21
N GLU A 66 33.53 -2.43 -17.89
CA GLU A 66 32.30 -1.77 -17.45
C GLU A 66 31.70 -2.46 -16.21
N GLN A 67 31.59 -3.79 -16.23
CA GLN A 67 31.12 -4.58 -15.08
C GLN A 67 32.07 -4.49 -13.87
N THR A 68 33.37 -4.35 -14.13
CA THR A 68 34.37 -4.16 -13.08
C THR A 68 34.20 -2.79 -12.41
N ALA A 69 33.95 -1.75 -13.20
CA ALA A 69 33.67 -0.42 -12.68
C ALA A 69 32.31 -0.36 -11.94
N GLU A 70 31.29 -1.04 -12.47
CA GLU A 70 29.97 -1.18 -11.83
C GLU A 70 30.09 -1.85 -10.46
N LEU A 71 30.81 -2.97 -10.37
CA LEU A 71 31.03 -3.69 -9.11
C LEU A 71 31.77 -2.82 -8.08
N GLN A 72 32.76 -2.03 -8.50
CA GLN A 72 33.49 -1.10 -7.61
C GLN A 72 32.58 0.02 -7.09
N LEU A 73 31.72 0.58 -7.93
CA LEU A 73 30.75 1.60 -7.53
C LEU A 73 29.71 1.05 -6.55
N ILE A 74 29.17 -0.14 -6.82
CA ILE A 74 28.24 -0.83 -5.94
C ILE A 74 28.88 -1.09 -4.57
N GLN A 75 30.11 -1.59 -4.55
CA GLN A 75 30.85 -1.84 -3.30
C GLN A 75 31.09 -0.55 -2.50
N ALA A 76 31.39 0.56 -3.17
CA ALA A 76 31.56 1.86 -2.53
C ALA A 76 30.24 2.40 -1.94
N GLU A 77 29.14 2.31 -2.70
CA GLU A 77 27.81 2.77 -2.27
C GLU A 77 27.30 1.93 -1.08
N ILE A 78 27.47 0.59 -1.11
CA ILE A 78 27.14 -0.28 0.03
C ILE A 78 27.99 0.09 1.26
N ALA A 79 29.29 0.33 1.09
CA ALA A 79 30.17 0.72 2.18
C ALA A 79 29.80 2.08 2.80
N GLU A 80 29.32 3.03 1.99
CA GLU A 80 28.80 4.33 2.44
C GLU A 80 27.47 4.17 3.18
N LEU A 81 26.54 3.36 2.65
CA LEU A 81 25.28 3.04 3.31
C LEU A 81 25.48 2.35 4.68
N LEU A 82 26.56 1.57 4.84
CA LEU A 82 26.96 0.97 6.12
C LEU A 82 27.50 2.00 7.14
N GLN A 83 27.97 3.17 6.69
CA GLN A 83 28.42 4.26 7.57
C GLN A 83 27.27 5.18 8.03
N VAL A 84 26.15 5.22 7.29
CA VAL A 84 24.99 6.10 7.58
C VAL A 84 24.08 5.54 8.70
N GLY A 85 24.23 4.30 9.12
CA GLY A 85 23.39 3.77 10.20
C GLY A 85 23.91 2.47 10.80
N SER A 86 24.51 2.59 11.99
CA SER A 86 24.71 1.47 12.90
C SER A 86 23.37 0.76 13.13
N THR A 87 23.28 -0.47 12.63
CA THR A 87 22.21 -1.43 12.88
C THR A 87 22.05 -1.65 14.38
N ARG A 88 21.09 -0.98 15.04
CA ARG A 88 20.48 -1.44 16.31
C ARG A 88 19.25 -0.67 16.81
N ASP A 89 18.96 0.52 16.30
CA ASP A 89 17.78 1.30 16.73
C ASP A 89 16.84 1.58 15.57
N VAL A 90 16.20 0.54 15.03
CA VAL A 90 14.88 0.76 14.43
C VAL A 90 13.93 0.91 15.62
N PRO A 91 13.27 2.07 15.82
CA PRO A 91 12.31 2.21 16.89
C PRO A 91 11.21 1.16 16.66
N LYS A 92 11.09 0.21 17.59
CA LYS A 92 9.85 -0.58 17.65
C LYS A 92 8.75 0.40 18.03
N PRO A 93 7.61 0.44 17.32
CA PRO A 93 6.51 1.33 17.67
C PRO A 93 6.18 1.18 19.16
N ASN A 94 6.09 2.30 19.89
CA ASN A 94 5.75 2.28 21.31
C ASN A 94 4.38 1.59 21.48
N THR A 95 4.39 0.35 21.98
CA THR A 95 3.23 -0.55 21.99
C THR A 95 2.07 -0.08 22.88
N LYS A 96 2.25 1.01 23.64
CA LYS A 96 1.20 1.62 24.44
C LYS A 96 0.39 2.68 23.70
N ASP A 97 1.00 3.41 22.77
CA ASP A 97 0.30 4.45 22.01
C ASP A 97 -0.43 3.84 20.81
N VAL A 98 0.14 2.83 20.14
CA VAL A 98 -0.47 2.15 18.98
C VAL A 98 -1.86 1.57 19.30
N THR A 99 -2.09 1.12 20.53
CA THR A 99 -3.41 0.60 20.96
C THR A 99 -4.50 1.66 21.03
N ASP A 100 -4.15 2.92 21.32
CA ASP A 100 -5.13 4.01 21.42
C ASP A 100 -5.47 4.59 20.04
N TRP A 101 -4.56 4.53 19.06
CA TRP A 101 -4.83 4.91 17.66
C TRP A 101 -5.61 3.87 16.86
N ILE A 102 -5.52 2.59 17.26
CA ILE A 102 -6.35 1.50 16.73
C ILE A 102 -7.83 1.66 17.14
N GLN A 103 -8.16 2.53 18.09
CA GLN A 103 -9.55 2.75 18.54
C GLN A 103 -10.29 3.87 17.80
N ALA A 104 -9.65 4.60 16.87
CA ALA A 104 -10.37 5.54 16.01
C ALA A 104 -10.99 4.79 14.83
N GLU A 105 -12.14 4.14 15.08
CA GLU A 105 -13.09 3.54 14.11
C GLU A 105 -12.57 3.46 12.66
N GLU A 106 -11.60 2.57 12.40
CA GLU A 106 -11.32 2.13 11.02
C GLU A 106 -12.53 1.28 10.61
N THR A 107 -13.45 1.88 9.86
CA THR A 107 -14.61 1.17 9.31
C THR A 107 -14.12 -0.01 8.47
N GLN A 108 -14.52 -1.21 8.86
CA GLN A 108 -14.32 -2.43 8.08
C GLN A 108 -14.99 -2.23 6.71
N ALA A 109 -14.18 -2.01 5.68
CA ALA A 109 -14.63 -1.72 4.33
C ALA A 109 -14.25 -2.88 3.39
N ASN A 110 -15.15 -3.16 2.45
CA ASN A 110 -15.01 -4.19 1.43
C ASN A 110 -14.35 -3.60 0.20
N ILE A 111 -13.22 -4.15 -0.18
CA ILE A 111 -12.45 -3.75 -1.35
C ILE A 111 -12.51 -4.88 -2.38
N LEU A 112 -12.98 -4.55 -3.58
CA LEU A 112 -12.86 -5.41 -4.74
C LEU A 112 -11.54 -5.12 -5.44
N LEU A 113 -10.59 -6.05 -5.34
CA LEU A 113 -9.28 -5.97 -5.99
C LEU A 113 -9.31 -6.77 -7.30
N ILE A 114 -9.09 -6.09 -8.42
CA ILE A 114 -9.09 -6.66 -9.76
C ILE A 114 -7.69 -6.53 -10.34
N GLU A 115 -6.92 -7.60 -10.29
CA GLU A 115 -5.48 -7.63 -10.58
C GLU A 115 -5.09 -9.04 -11.06
N ASP A 116 -4.46 -9.16 -12.23
CA ASP A 116 -4.04 -10.45 -12.78
C ASP A 116 -2.59 -10.82 -12.41
N ASP A 117 -1.75 -9.86 -12.03
CA ASP A 117 -0.40 -10.12 -11.55
C ASP A 117 -0.42 -10.71 -10.12
N PRO A 118 0.04 -11.95 -9.91
CA PRO A 118 -0.01 -12.61 -8.61
C PRO A 118 0.90 -11.96 -7.55
N ASP A 119 1.99 -11.30 -7.95
CA ASP A 119 2.92 -10.66 -7.03
C ASP A 119 2.34 -9.32 -6.54
N VAL A 120 1.75 -8.55 -7.46
CA VAL A 120 1.01 -7.32 -7.10
C VAL A 120 -0.19 -7.65 -6.23
N TYR A 121 -0.96 -8.69 -6.59
CA TYR A 121 -2.07 -9.17 -5.76
C TYR A 121 -1.60 -9.55 -4.35
N ALA A 122 -0.52 -10.34 -4.22
CA ALA A 122 -0.01 -10.76 -2.92
C ALA A 122 0.39 -9.57 -2.03
N LEU A 123 1.09 -8.58 -2.60
CA LEU A 123 1.46 -7.34 -1.92
C LEU A 123 0.24 -6.56 -1.44
N LEU A 124 -0.71 -6.29 -2.34
CA LEU A 124 -1.88 -5.46 -2.04
C LEU A 124 -2.83 -6.17 -1.08
N SER A 125 -3.05 -7.47 -1.25
CA SER A 125 -3.90 -8.27 -0.37
C SER A 125 -3.35 -8.31 1.07
N TYR A 126 -2.03 -8.50 1.22
CA TYR A 126 -1.37 -8.42 2.52
C TYR A 126 -1.54 -7.04 3.17
N LEU A 127 -1.24 -5.97 2.42
CA LEU A 127 -1.33 -4.59 2.91
C LEU A 127 -2.77 -4.23 3.34
N LEU A 128 -3.75 -4.51 2.50
CA LEU A 128 -5.16 -4.20 2.78
C LEU A 128 -5.68 -5.01 3.99
N SER A 129 -5.36 -6.31 4.05
CA SER A 129 -5.76 -7.18 5.15
C SER A 129 -5.12 -6.76 6.47
N TYR A 130 -3.85 -6.33 6.44
CA TYR A 130 -3.15 -5.79 7.62
C TYR A 130 -3.88 -4.56 8.19
N HIS A 131 -4.49 -3.74 7.33
CA HIS A 131 -5.33 -2.60 7.69
C HIS A 131 -6.81 -2.95 7.89
N ARG A 132 -7.15 -4.23 8.08
CA ARG A 132 -8.50 -4.74 8.38
C ARG A 132 -9.56 -4.47 7.31
N PHE A 133 -9.15 -4.21 6.07
CA PHE A 133 -10.08 -4.23 4.95
C PHE A 133 -10.43 -5.67 4.58
N GLU A 134 -11.69 -5.90 4.19
CA GLU A 134 -12.08 -7.16 3.58
C GLU A 134 -11.76 -7.10 2.09
N VAL A 135 -11.03 -8.09 1.58
CA VAL A 135 -10.58 -8.10 0.18
C VAL A 135 -11.26 -9.23 -0.57
N THR A 136 -12.01 -8.89 -1.63
CA THR A 136 -12.44 -9.83 -2.65
C THR A 136 -11.54 -9.68 -3.87
N HIS A 137 -10.91 -10.76 -4.32
CA HIS A 137 -9.99 -10.74 -5.47
C HIS A 137 -10.59 -11.37 -6.71
N LEU A 138 -10.40 -10.72 -7.86
CA LEU A 138 -10.71 -11.25 -9.18
C LEU A 138 -9.51 -11.01 -10.11
N ASN A 139 -9.11 -12.04 -10.85
CA ASN A 139 -7.88 -12.02 -11.66
C ASN A 139 -8.11 -11.71 -13.15
N SER A 140 -9.31 -11.28 -13.54
CA SER A 140 -9.61 -10.92 -14.92
C SER A 140 -10.80 -9.98 -15.02
N GLY A 141 -10.84 -9.16 -16.06
CA GLY A 141 -11.94 -8.23 -16.27
C GLY A 141 -13.28 -8.91 -16.57
N LEU A 142 -13.27 -10.10 -17.19
CA LEU A 142 -14.49 -10.90 -17.40
C LEU A 142 -15.06 -11.42 -16.08
N ALA A 143 -14.22 -11.98 -15.21
CA ALA A 143 -14.66 -12.42 -13.89
C ALA A 143 -15.17 -11.23 -13.06
N ALA A 144 -14.49 -10.08 -13.14
CA ALA A 144 -14.93 -8.85 -12.49
C ALA A 144 -16.32 -8.40 -12.95
N ARG A 145 -16.53 -8.31 -14.27
CA ARG A 145 -17.84 -7.96 -14.83
C ARG A 145 -18.93 -8.90 -14.32
N ASP A 146 -18.74 -10.21 -14.44
CA ASP A 146 -19.76 -11.19 -14.08
C ASP A 146 -20.07 -11.17 -12.57
N TRP A 147 -19.05 -10.93 -11.74
CA TRP A 147 -19.20 -10.74 -10.30
C TRP A 147 -19.99 -9.48 -9.95
N ILE A 148 -19.63 -8.33 -10.54
CA ILE A 148 -20.31 -7.04 -10.33
C ILE A 148 -21.79 -7.12 -10.72
N LEU A 149 -22.12 -7.83 -11.80
CA LEU A 149 -23.50 -8.00 -12.24
C LEU A 149 -24.35 -8.89 -11.31
N SER A 150 -23.71 -9.68 -10.44
CA SER A 150 -24.37 -10.69 -9.60
C SER A 150 -24.29 -10.41 -8.09
N HIS A 151 -23.57 -9.36 -7.68
CA HIS A 151 -23.32 -9.05 -6.26
C HIS A 151 -23.71 -7.62 -5.89
N LEU A 152 -23.84 -7.41 -4.58
CA LEU A 152 -24.05 -6.07 -4.02
C LEU A 152 -22.78 -5.20 -4.16
N PRO A 153 -22.93 -3.88 -4.23
CA PRO A 153 -21.81 -2.94 -4.28
C PRO A 153 -20.85 -3.12 -3.11
N VAL A 154 -19.56 -2.98 -3.40
CA VAL A 154 -18.48 -2.88 -2.41
C VAL A 154 -18.22 -1.41 -2.05
N ASP A 155 -17.35 -1.17 -1.07
CA ASP A 155 -17.01 0.18 -0.62
C ASP A 155 -15.94 0.84 -1.49
N LEU A 156 -15.08 0.06 -2.16
CA LEU A 156 -14.10 0.55 -3.13
C LEU A 156 -13.68 -0.54 -4.13
N ILE A 157 -13.38 -0.13 -5.36
CA ILE A 157 -12.78 -0.99 -6.38
C ILE A 157 -11.34 -0.54 -6.62
N SER A 158 -10.39 -1.45 -6.46
CA SER A 158 -9.01 -1.30 -6.94
C SER A 158 -8.86 -2.08 -8.24
N LEU A 159 -8.58 -1.39 -9.34
CA LEU A 159 -8.69 -1.95 -10.70
C LEU A 159 -7.40 -1.77 -11.49
N ASP A 160 -6.78 -2.86 -11.95
CA ASP A 160 -5.80 -2.76 -13.04
C ASP A 160 -6.50 -2.40 -14.37
N ILE A 161 -5.92 -1.48 -15.12
CA ILE A 161 -6.34 -1.18 -16.50
C ILE A 161 -5.93 -2.31 -17.45
N MET A 162 -4.76 -2.92 -17.24
CA MET A 162 -4.18 -3.91 -18.14
C MET A 162 -4.55 -5.34 -17.74
N LEU A 163 -5.85 -5.65 -17.78
CA LEU A 163 -6.34 -7.00 -17.50
C LEU A 163 -6.38 -7.88 -18.76
N PRO A 164 -6.30 -9.21 -18.59
CA PRO A 164 -6.54 -10.14 -19.69
C PRO A 164 -8.01 -10.13 -20.12
N ASN A 165 -8.24 -10.20 -21.43
CA ASN A 165 -9.53 -10.38 -22.11
C ASN A 165 -10.51 -9.19 -22.08
N LEU A 166 -10.34 -8.21 -21.20
CA LEU A 166 -11.19 -7.02 -21.11
C LEU A 166 -10.36 -5.81 -20.66
N ASP A 167 -10.47 -4.69 -21.37
CA ASP A 167 -9.81 -3.44 -20.97
C ASP A 167 -10.48 -2.85 -19.73
N GLY A 168 -9.70 -2.46 -18.71
CA GLY A 168 -10.23 -1.84 -17.50
C GLY A 168 -11.06 -0.58 -17.77
N LEU A 169 -10.81 0.14 -18.88
CA LEU A 169 -11.66 1.26 -19.31
C LEU A 169 -13.10 0.82 -19.62
N GLU A 170 -13.27 -0.31 -20.31
CA GLU A 170 -14.60 -0.87 -20.62
C GLU A 170 -15.31 -1.34 -19.34
N LEU A 171 -14.54 -1.86 -18.39
CA LEU A 171 -15.06 -2.28 -17.10
C LEU A 171 -15.56 -1.09 -16.26
N ILE A 172 -14.83 0.03 -16.22
CA ILE A 172 -15.29 1.27 -15.57
C ILE A 172 -16.64 1.71 -16.15
N ALA A 173 -16.75 1.75 -17.49
CA ALA A 173 -17.99 2.13 -18.16
C ALA A 173 -19.15 1.17 -17.81
N THR A 174 -18.85 -0.10 -17.59
CA THR A 174 -19.84 -1.11 -17.19
C THR A 174 -20.26 -0.93 -15.73
N ILE A 175 -19.32 -0.71 -14.81
CA ILE A 175 -19.58 -0.42 -13.40
C ILE A 175 -20.50 0.80 -13.26
N ARG A 176 -20.21 1.89 -13.99
CA ARG A 176 -21.01 3.12 -13.91
C ARG A 176 -22.42 3.00 -14.49
N ARG A 177 -22.73 1.94 -15.23
CA ARG A 177 -24.08 1.62 -15.72
C ARG A 177 -24.82 0.60 -14.85
N GLN A 178 -24.13 -0.03 -13.89
CA GLN A 178 -24.71 -1.06 -13.06
C GLN A 178 -25.48 -0.42 -11.88
N PRO A 179 -26.79 -0.74 -11.70
CA PRO A 179 -27.57 -0.19 -10.61
C PRO A 179 -26.97 -0.47 -9.22
N GLY A 180 -26.82 0.57 -8.41
CA GLY A 180 -26.21 0.53 -7.07
C GLY A 180 -24.70 0.71 -7.05
N TRP A 181 -24.01 0.59 -8.19
CA TRP A 181 -22.56 0.66 -8.31
C TRP A 181 -22.05 2.00 -8.84
N GLU A 182 -22.95 2.91 -9.21
CA GLU A 182 -22.65 4.14 -9.93
C GLU A 182 -21.69 5.06 -9.16
N GLN A 183 -21.79 5.05 -7.83
CA GLN A 183 -21.01 5.90 -6.93
C GLN A 183 -19.82 5.19 -6.28
N VAL A 184 -19.64 3.87 -6.49
CA VAL A 184 -18.54 3.13 -5.85
C VAL A 184 -17.21 3.72 -6.32
N PRO A 185 -16.32 4.15 -5.40
CA PRO A 185 -15.06 4.75 -5.77
C PRO A 185 -14.17 3.73 -6.49
N ILE A 186 -13.61 4.14 -7.63
CA ILE A 186 -12.68 3.33 -8.43
C ILE A 186 -11.28 3.95 -8.35
N MET A 187 -10.35 3.20 -7.77
CA MET A 187 -8.93 3.45 -7.73
C MET A 187 -8.24 2.62 -8.80
N MET A 188 -7.68 3.26 -9.83
CA MET A 188 -6.99 2.54 -10.88
C MET A 188 -5.52 2.30 -10.55
N LEU A 189 -5.04 1.12 -10.88
CA LEU A 189 -3.62 0.76 -10.94
C LEU A 189 -3.26 0.57 -12.41
N THR A 190 -2.13 1.10 -12.86
CA THR A 190 -1.76 0.91 -14.26
C THR A 190 -0.27 1.06 -14.49
N SER A 191 0.31 0.25 -15.36
CA SER A 191 1.66 0.53 -15.89
C SER A 191 1.62 1.48 -17.11
N LYS A 192 0.44 1.89 -17.59
CA LYS A 192 0.30 2.93 -18.60
C LYS A 192 0.34 4.31 -17.94
N SER A 193 1.39 5.06 -18.20
CA SER A 193 1.55 6.44 -17.76
C SER A 193 1.13 7.46 -18.82
N ASP A 194 0.53 7.03 -19.94
CA ASP A 194 0.11 7.98 -20.97
C ASP A 194 -1.11 8.78 -20.50
N ASP A 195 -0.98 10.10 -20.59
CA ASP A 195 -2.01 11.05 -20.14
C ASP A 195 -3.36 10.78 -20.80
N ALA A 196 -3.39 10.33 -22.05
CA ALA A 196 -4.63 10.07 -22.78
C ALA A 196 -5.46 8.95 -22.12
N THR A 197 -4.83 7.84 -21.74
CA THR A 197 -5.49 6.72 -21.04
C THR A 197 -6.01 7.15 -19.67
N ILE A 198 -5.18 7.85 -18.89
CA ILE A 198 -5.57 8.34 -17.56
C ILE A 198 -6.76 9.31 -17.67
N GLN A 199 -6.67 10.30 -18.57
CA GLN A 199 -7.75 11.25 -18.82
C GLN A 199 -9.03 10.54 -19.26
N ARG A 200 -8.91 9.55 -20.15
CA ARG A 200 -10.06 8.78 -20.61
C ARG A 200 -10.73 8.05 -19.45
N ALA A 201 -9.94 7.46 -18.57
CA ALA A 201 -10.47 6.71 -17.44
C ALA A 201 -11.17 7.59 -16.40
N LEU A 202 -10.61 8.77 -16.11
CA LEU A 202 -11.26 9.78 -15.27
C LEU A 202 -12.59 10.25 -15.89
N GLN A 203 -12.63 10.48 -17.21
CA GLN A 203 -13.88 10.82 -17.92
C GLN A 203 -14.93 9.71 -17.85
N LEU A 204 -14.51 8.45 -17.78
CA LEU A 204 -15.41 7.30 -17.63
C LEU A 204 -15.89 7.12 -16.19
N GLY A 205 -15.34 7.87 -15.23
CA GLY A 205 -15.79 7.91 -13.85
C GLY A 205 -14.86 7.26 -12.84
N ALA A 206 -13.57 7.03 -13.16
CA ALA A 206 -12.59 6.70 -12.15
C ALA A 206 -12.35 7.87 -11.18
N ASN A 207 -12.09 7.56 -9.90
CA ASN A 207 -11.92 8.56 -8.85
C ASN A 207 -10.45 8.87 -8.57
N GLY A 208 -9.56 7.93 -8.89
CA GLY A 208 -8.12 8.10 -8.78
C GLY A 208 -7.36 7.12 -9.65
N TYR A 209 -6.08 7.41 -9.87
CA TYR A 209 -5.14 6.52 -10.57
C TYR A 209 -3.79 6.50 -9.86
N LEU A 210 -3.09 5.38 -9.93
CA LEU A 210 -1.74 5.20 -9.42
C LEU A 210 -0.94 4.40 -10.44
N VAL A 211 0.23 4.93 -10.81
CA VAL A 211 1.08 4.34 -11.84
C VAL A 211 2.03 3.33 -11.19
N LYS A 212 2.15 2.14 -11.78
CA LYS A 212 3.11 1.10 -11.41
C LYS A 212 4.51 1.46 -11.97
N PRO A 213 5.62 1.26 -11.22
CA PRO A 213 5.67 0.81 -9.82
C PRO A 213 5.31 1.93 -8.83
N PHE A 214 4.70 1.56 -7.71
CA PHE A 214 4.25 2.50 -6.66
C PHE A 214 4.74 2.07 -5.27
N GLN A 215 4.76 3.03 -4.33
CA GLN A 215 5.02 2.74 -2.93
C GLN A 215 3.73 2.22 -2.26
N PRO A 216 3.78 1.12 -1.46
CA PRO A 216 2.61 0.58 -0.76
C PRO A 216 1.84 1.61 0.08
N GLU A 217 2.57 2.52 0.75
CA GLU A 217 1.99 3.57 1.58
C GLU A 217 1.22 4.61 0.76
N GLU A 218 1.67 4.89 -0.48
CA GLU A 218 0.95 5.79 -1.38
C GLU A 218 -0.38 5.17 -1.82
N TYR A 219 -0.37 3.89 -2.19
CA TYR A 219 -1.58 3.14 -2.52
C TYR A 219 -2.58 3.18 -1.35
N LEU A 220 -2.12 2.84 -0.15
CA LEU A 220 -2.97 2.82 1.03
C LEU A 220 -3.55 4.20 1.34
N THR A 221 -2.74 5.24 1.22
CA THR A 221 -3.18 6.62 1.46
C THR A 221 -4.30 7.02 0.51
N ARG A 222 -4.17 6.67 -0.78
CA ARG A 222 -5.20 6.93 -1.79
C ARG A 222 -6.48 6.14 -1.53
N VAL A 223 -6.37 4.85 -1.18
CA VAL A 223 -7.51 4.01 -0.79
C VAL A 223 -8.25 4.61 0.40
N LYS A 224 -7.53 4.95 1.48
CA LYS A 224 -8.11 5.55 2.69
C LYS A 224 -8.72 6.93 2.42
N HIS A 225 -8.18 7.70 1.48
CA HIS A 225 -8.75 8.99 1.09
C HIS A 225 -10.08 8.80 0.35
N LEU A 226 -10.13 7.87 -0.60
CA LEU A 226 -11.35 7.57 -1.37
C LEU A 226 -12.47 7.01 -0.50
N LEU A 227 -12.14 6.19 0.51
CA LEU A 227 -13.13 5.66 1.46
C LEU A 227 -13.70 6.70 2.42
N LYS A 228 -13.07 7.87 2.56
CA LYS A 228 -13.53 8.96 3.46
C LYS A 228 -14.30 10.06 2.73
N ALA A 229 -14.29 10.05 1.40
CA ALA A 229 -14.95 11.04 0.59
C ALA A 229 -16.45 10.71 0.49
N ASP A 230 -17.21 11.14 1.51
CA ASP A 230 -18.68 11.21 1.49
C ASP A 230 -19.18 12.45 0.71
#